data_AF-A0A5K0ZWZ8-F1
#
_entry.id   AF-A0A5K0ZWZ8-F1
#
_cell.length_a   1.000
_cell.length_b   1.000
_cell.length_c   1.000
_cell.angle_alpha   90.00
_cell.angle_beta   90.00
_cell.angle_gamma   90.00
#
_symmetry.space_group_name_H-M   'P 1'
#
loop_
_entity.id
_entity.type
_entity.pdbx_description
1 polymer ?
#
loop_
_entity_poly.entity_id
_entity_poly.type
_entity_poly.pdbx_seq_one_letter_code
_entity_poly.pdbx_strand_id
1 'polypeptide(L)' 'MEKFKFFAVAFPILVVLLLGKALPCSSVTCDPTKLSSCLAAIQGSSPPSHACCSGLKVQRSCFCLYMKNPTLRMMI' A
#
# COMPACT_ATOMS: atom_id res chain seq x y z
N MET A 1 -10.42 13.12 -40.35
CA MET A 1 -9.09 12.59 -39.97
C MET A 1 -8.68 12.96 -38.54
N GLU A 2 -9.23 14.02 -37.93
CA GLU A 2 -8.86 14.44 -36.56
C GLU A 2 -9.32 13.51 -35.43
N LYS A 3 -10.50 12.90 -35.57
CA LYS A 3 -11.06 11.95 -34.59
C LYS A 3 -10.18 10.70 -34.39
N PHE A 4 -9.48 10.28 -35.44
CA PHE A 4 -8.61 9.10 -35.43
C PHE A 4 -7.31 9.35 -34.67
N LYS A 5 -6.74 10.57 -34.80
CA LYS A 5 -5.58 11.02 -34.01
C LYS A 5 -5.92 11.14 -32.52
N PHE A 6 -7.12 11.62 -32.20
CA PHE A 6 -7.56 11.75 -30.82
C PHE A 6 -7.67 10.39 -30.11
N PHE A 7 -8.22 9.39 -30.81
CA PHE A 7 -8.28 8.02 -30.30
C PHE A 7 -6.90 7.37 -30.14
N ALA A 8 -5.98 7.63 -31.07
CA ALA A 8 -4.62 7.10 -31.02
C ALA A 8 -3.82 7.59 -29.80
N VAL A 9 -4.15 8.77 -29.25
CA VAL A 9 -3.48 9.33 -28.06
C VAL A 9 -4.28 9.09 -26.78
N ALA A 10 -5.60 9.18 -26.81
CA ALA A 10 -6.44 8.99 -25.62
C ALA A 10 -6.42 7.53 -25.11
N PHE A 11 -6.37 6.57 -26.02
CA PHE A 11 -6.35 5.15 -25.68
C PHE A 11 -5.10 4.70 -24.90
N PRO A 12 -3.85 5.00 -25.34
CA PRO A 12 -2.66 4.63 -24.57
C PRO A 12 -2.59 5.33 -23.20
N ILE A 13 -3.06 6.58 -23.11
CA ILE A 13 -3.10 7.31 -21.83
C ILE A 13 -4.06 6.62 -20.85
N LEU A 14 -5.26 6.26 -21.30
CA LEU A 14 -6.25 5.56 -20.47
C LEU A 14 -5.73 4.19 -20.02
N VAL A 15 -5.06 3.45 -20.91
CA VAL A 15 -4.45 2.15 -20.60
C VAL A 15 -3.33 2.29 -19.56
N VAL A 16 -2.42 3.27 -19.70
CA VAL A 16 -1.37 3.54 -18.70
C VAL A 16 -1.96 3.92 -17.34
N LEU A 17 -3.01 4.75 -17.34
CA LEU A 17 -3.71 5.11 -16.11
C LEU A 17 -4.34 3.88 -15.43
N LEU A 18 -4.95 2.97 -16.18
CA LEU A 18 -5.56 1.75 -15.64
C LEU A 18 -4.51 0.78 -15.08
N LEU A 19 -3.39 0.56 -15.80
CA LEU A 19 -2.29 -0.29 -15.32
C LEU A 19 -1.59 0.29 -14.08
N GLY A 20 -1.49 1.62 -13.99
CA GLY A 20 -0.90 2.30 -12.83
C GLY A 20 -1.67 2.07 -11.51
N LYS A 21 -2.98 1.79 -11.57
CA LYS A 21 -3.79 1.44 -10.38
C LYS A 21 -3.62 -0.02 -9.96
N ALA A 22 -3.16 -0.85 -10.89
CA ALA A 22 -3.10 -2.30 -10.78
C ALA A 22 -1.69 -2.82 -10.55
N LEU A 23 -0.71 -1.97 -10.19
CA LEU A 23 0.58 -2.48 -9.71
C LEU A 23 0.29 -3.33 -8.46
N PRO A 24 0.43 -4.67 -8.54
CA PRO A 24 0.35 -5.51 -7.37
C PRO A 24 1.58 -5.13 -6.54
N CYS A 25 1.33 -4.55 -5.38
CA CYS A 25 2.35 -4.04 -4.48
C CYS A 25 3.10 -5.22 -3.84
N SER A 26 3.97 -5.89 -4.62
CA SER A 26 4.89 -6.95 -4.18
C SER A 26 4.19 -8.22 -3.67
N SER A 27 4.82 -9.39 -3.80
CA SER A 27 4.28 -10.67 -3.30
C SER A 27 4.33 -10.79 -1.76
N VAL A 28 4.21 -9.69 -1.03
CA VAL A 28 4.13 -9.70 0.43
C VAL A 28 2.67 -9.90 0.79
N THR A 29 2.36 -11.00 1.45
CA THR A 29 1.03 -11.20 2.04
C THR A 29 0.80 -10.10 3.06
N CYS A 30 -0.11 -9.17 2.72
CA CYS A 30 -0.47 -8.08 3.61
C CYS A 30 -1.28 -8.61 4.79
N ASP A 31 -0.58 -9.04 5.83
CA ASP A 31 -1.16 -9.51 7.07
C ASP A 31 -0.79 -8.60 8.25
N PRO A 32 -1.75 -7.83 8.82
CA PRO A 32 -1.46 -6.89 9.90
C PRO A 32 -1.06 -7.58 11.20
N THR A 33 -1.36 -8.87 11.39
CA THR A 33 -1.00 -9.60 12.61
C THR A 33 0.51 -9.83 12.73
N LYS A 34 1.24 -9.79 11.60
CA LYS A 34 2.71 -9.80 11.55
C LYS A 34 3.35 -8.57 12.21
N LEU A 35 2.59 -7.51 12.49
CA LEU A 35 3.04 -6.32 13.23
C LEU A 35 2.72 -6.39 14.74
N SER A 36 2.34 -7.55 15.27
CA SER A 36 2.07 -7.72 16.71
C SER A 36 3.20 -7.23 17.63
N SER A 37 4.45 -7.36 17.21
CA SER A 37 5.63 -6.82 17.91
C SER A 37 5.69 -5.29 17.99
N CYS A 38 4.86 -4.59 17.22
CA CYS A 38 4.71 -3.14 17.23
C CYS A 38 3.60 -2.65 18.16
N LEU A 39 2.78 -3.53 18.75
CA LEU A 39 1.58 -3.13 19.50
C LEU A 39 1.88 -2.12 20.62
N ALA A 40 2.95 -2.36 21.39
CA ALA A 40 3.35 -1.46 22.47
C ALA A 40 3.87 -0.10 21.95
N ALA A 41 4.48 -0.07 20.77
CA ALA A 41 4.90 1.17 20.12
C ALA A 41 3.72 1.95 19.52
N ILE A 42 2.73 1.25 18.95
CA ILE A 42 1.47 1.82 18.44
C ILE A 42 0.68 2.46 19.59
N GLN A 43 0.64 1.81 20.76
CA GLN A 43 0.00 2.34 21.96
C GLN A 43 0.81 3.46 22.63
N GLY A 44 2.02 3.76 22.16
CA GLY A 44 2.91 4.77 22.74
C GLY A 44 3.49 4.40 24.11
N SER A 45 3.38 3.14 24.54
CA SER A 45 3.86 2.69 25.85
C SER A 45 5.36 2.37 25.88
N SER A 46 5.98 2.11 24.72
CA SER A 46 7.41 1.82 24.60
C SER A 46 7.95 2.12 23.20
N PRO A 47 9.27 2.35 23.04
CA PRO A 47 9.87 2.49 21.72
C PRO A 47 9.77 1.19 20.89
N PRO A 48 9.76 1.28 19.54
CA PRO A 48 9.65 0.11 18.69
C PRO A 48 10.86 -0.80 18.81
N SER A 49 10.60 -2.11 18.90
CA SER A 49 11.63 -3.15 18.89
C SER A 49 12.27 -3.31 17.50
N HIS A 50 13.45 -3.91 17.44
CA HIS A 50 14.10 -4.23 16.17
C HIS A 50 13.19 -5.09 15.27
N ALA A 51 12.54 -6.09 15.86
CA ALA A 51 11.59 -6.96 15.16
C ALA A 51 10.43 -6.16 14.55
N CYS A 52 9.87 -5.20 15.29
CA CYS A 52 8.86 -4.28 14.79
C CYS A 52 9.36 -3.49 13.57
N CYS A 53 10.52 -2.83 13.66
CA CYS A 53 11.08 -2.05 12.56
C CYS A 53 11.37 -2.91 11.32
N SER A 54 11.84 -4.14 11.50
CA SER A 54 12.08 -5.06 10.38
C SER A 54 10.78 -5.48 9.70
N GLY A 55 9.74 -5.80 10.48
CA GLY A 55 8.40 -6.11 9.97
C GLY A 55 7.76 -4.94 9.21
N LEU A 56 7.86 -3.73 9.74
CA LEU A 56 7.36 -2.51 9.10
C LEU A 56 8.01 -2.27 7.72
N LYS A 57 9.32 -2.53 7.59
CA LYS A 57 10.04 -2.37 6.30
C LYS A 57 9.55 -3.35 5.24
N VAL A 58 9.32 -4.61 5.62
CA VAL A 58 8.81 -5.64 4.70
C VAL A 58 7.39 -5.29 4.21
N GLN A 59 6.57 -4.72 5.09
CA GLN A 59 5.16 -4.41 4.84
C GLN A 59 4.90 -3.03 4.25
N ARG A 60 5.94 -2.30 3.86
CA ARG A 60 5.82 -0.89 3.42
C ARG A 60 4.82 -0.69 2.28
N SER A 61 4.75 -1.65 1.35
CA SER A 61 3.79 -1.64 0.24
C SER A 61 2.33 -1.81 0.69
N CYS A 62 2.09 -2.46 1.83
CA CYS A 62 0.76 -2.75 2.37
C CYS A 62 0.16 -1.58 3.16
N PHE A 63 0.95 -0.60 3.62
CA PHE A 63 0.42 0.49 4.46
C PHE A 63 -0.67 1.33 3.78
N CYS A 64 -0.57 1.57 2.47
CA CYS A 64 -1.64 2.26 1.74
C CYS A 64 -2.95 1.47 1.74
N LEU A 65 -2.89 0.13 1.71
CA LEU A 65 -4.07 -0.73 1.82
C LEU A 65 -4.62 -0.70 3.25
N TYR A 66 -3.75 -0.71 4.26
CA TYR A 66 -4.19 -0.63 5.67
C TYR A 66 -4.84 0.71 6.01
N MET A 67 -4.31 1.82 5.50
CA MET A 67 -4.93 3.14 5.67
C MET A 67 -6.32 3.27 5.03
N LYS A 68 -6.60 2.50 3.97
CA LYS A 68 -7.94 2.45 3.36
C LYS A 68 -8.95 1.62 4.17
N ASN A 69 -8.48 0.75 5.06
CA ASN A 69 -9.34 -0.04 5.94
C ASN A 69 -9.61 0.74 7.24
N PRO A 70 -10.85 1.18 7.51
CA PRO A 70 -11.15 2.03 8.66
C PRO A 70 -10.84 1.37 10.01
N THR A 71 -10.96 0.03 10.08
CA THR A 71 -10.62 -0.76 11.26
C THR A 71 -9.11 -0.80 11.53
N LEU A 72 -8.30 -0.91 10.48
CA LEU A 72 -6.84 -0.96 10.58
C LEU A 72 -6.22 0.43 10.75
N ARG A 73 -6.88 1.48 10.23
CA ARG A 73 -6.42 2.87 10.33
C ARG A 73 -6.34 3.36 11.78
N MET A 74 -7.10 2.78 12.70
CA MET A 74 -7.00 3.09 14.13
C MET A 74 -5.75 2.49 14.79
N MET A 75 -5.08 1.56 14.12
CA MET A 75 -3.91 0.83 14.63
C MET A 75 -2.57 1.43 14.20
N ILE A 76 -2.58 2.50 13.41
CA ILE A 76 -1.41 3.18 12.82
C ILE A 76 -1.48 4.64 13.19
#